data_AF-A0A936J3S2-F1
#
_entry.id   AF-A0A936J3S2-F1
#
_cell.length_a   1.000
_cell.length_b   1.000
_cell.length_c   1.000
_cell.angle_alpha   90.00
_cell.angle_beta   90.00
_cell.angle_gamma   90.00
#
_symmetry.space_group_name_H-M   'P 1'
#
loop_
_entity.id
_entity.type
_entity.pdbx_description
1 polymer ?
#
loop_
_entity_poly.entity_id
_entity_poly.type
_entity_poly.pdbx_seq_one_letter_code
_entity_poly.pdbx_strand_id
1 'polypeptide(L)'
;MGKWITAQSSDTLCGLASKNGFLDCKSLRDHESNAELKNRQIKAGDKVFIPDIKLDQHTAATEKRHSYVKKGGLATIRFVRGGRDNQIKTERSISRLQISNFPTDKAGADGTAAFGGPAKWQFDANSFADPDSFKIEVSDRRATSATLDVELQALHPVYKSKLLVGHDLNWSSAAERDKRKLAVKVHKATPVPDQRFRSPYLRLVVDETDKAAKPQQTLLVTDDQPNEEKVEILDQRVRATYMIEKCPAGGDARCRVTAEAPVGGRDRSKKRIKVTVGIVRQNVGDATGFNGVTEAMIRHRVFRWLRRVYAQADMAPVLVDPKIRMLDPPPRNMLTVSDINGLPATGTTAAGAASSRMSFTVTTNRSDGTSVNKSVTLNIPRAASPAARLKPKEVADQIVALINDVNFSARAFVNAASTRSLPTSRSADILVSDKLGGRVTVSAVLSTDTGATLTMANVNLNGYQNSDGDDMENGTLHERQLIRNYDTGSDRMDCFVVGKFKGTASTRGRSYTPCLNMPGNYRPVAEIVNSCVMGVTSSSGAVMDGGNNLPYTFPHELGHALLDCFHTSTRSELMAGGGTSVSAAVDGTKRLCDDPITATFGDYDPSKDFVNDPNPTQSLTYSSAARLGTINTSVFSSW
;
A
#
# COMPACT_ATOMS: atom_id res chain seq x y z
N MET A 1 -6.75 33.50 -54.12
CA MET A 1 -6.96 34.43 -53.00
C MET A 1 -5.90 34.15 -51.93
N GLY A 2 -5.45 35.19 -51.25
CA GLY A 2 -4.33 35.17 -50.31
C GLY A 2 -3.93 36.60 -49.91
N LYS A 3 -2.93 36.76 -49.04
CA LYS A 3 -2.49 38.06 -48.52
C LYS A 3 -0.98 38.24 -48.58
N TRP A 4 -0.54 39.49 -48.66
CA TRP A 4 0.88 39.86 -48.58
C TRP A 4 1.26 40.27 -47.16
N ILE A 5 2.43 39.82 -46.71
CA ILE A 5 3.03 40.20 -45.43
C ILE A 5 4.45 40.71 -45.67
N THR A 6 4.83 41.82 -45.04
CA THR A 6 6.22 42.28 -44.99
C THR A 6 6.93 41.62 -43.81
N ALA A 7 8.00 40.87 -44.08
CA ALA A 7 8.75 40.14 -43.07
C ALA A 7 9.50 41.08 -42.11
N GLN A 8 9.46 40.78 -40.81
CA GLN A 8 10.25 41.46 -39.79
C GLN A 8 11.60 40.75 -39.55
N SER A 9 12.51 41.41 -38.82
CA SER A 9 13.87 40.90 -38.54
C SER A 9 13.92 39.54 -37.82
N SER A 10 12.85 39.15 -37.14
CA SER A 10 12.74 37.85 -36.46
C SER A 10 11.89 36.82 -37.21
N ASP A 11 11.32 37.17 -38.35
CA ASP A 11 10.47 36.25 -39.11
C ASP A 11 11.30 35.25 -39.90
N THR A 12 10.78 34.02 -39.98
CA THR A 12 11.25 32.99 -40.90
C THR A 12 10.10 32.56 -41.80
N LEU A 13 10.40 32.07 -43.00
CA LEU A 13 9.35 31.66 -43.94
C LEU A 13 8.44 30.57 -43.35
N CYS A 14 9.03 29.63 -42.60
CA CYS A 14 8.30 28.55 -41.94
C CYS A 14 7.55 29.05 -40.69
N GLY A 15 8.06 30.09 -40.03
CA GLY A 15 7.34 30.83 -39.00
C GLY A 15 6.11 31.54 -39.54
N LEU A 16 6.22 32.26 -40.66
CA LEU A 16 5.10 32.92 -41.35
C LEU A 16 4.06 31.90 -41.86
N ALA A 17 4.51 30.79 -42.44
CA ALA A 17 3.63 29.72 -42.87
C ALA A 17 2.84 29.13 -41.68
N SER A 18 3.53 28.81 -40.59
CA SER A 18 2.91 28.30 -39.35
C SER A 18 1.91 29.29 -38.75
N LYS A 19 2.27 30.58 -38.69
CA LYS A 19 1.38 31.66 -38.22
C LYS A 19 0.07 31.70 -39.02
N ASN A 20 0.13 31.39 -40.32
CA ASN A 20 -1.01 31.38 -41.21
C ASN A 20 -1.66 30.00 -41.41
N GLY A 21 -1.30 29.00 -40.58
CA GLY A 21 -1.99 27.71 -40.49
C GLY A 21 -1.48 26.61 -41.43
N PHE A 22 -0.32 26.82 -42.07
CA PHE A 22 0.38 25.79 -42.82
C PHE A 22 1.25 24.93 -41.90
N LEU A 23 1.44 23.65 -42.27
CA LEU A 23 2.29 22.71 -41.54
C LEU A 23 3.77 23.13 -41.52
N ASP A 24 4.24 23.62 -42.66
CA ASP A 24 5.61 24.04 -42.91
C ASP A 24 5.62 25.18 -43.95
N CYS A 25 6.80 25.62 -44.34
CA CYS A 25 6.98 26.64 -45.38
C CYS A 25 6.81 26.12 -46.81
N LYS A 26 6.55 24.82 -47.04
CA LYS A 26 6.53 24.25 -48.40
C LYS A 26 5.45 24.91 -49.26
N SER A 27 4.24 25.05 -48.73
CA SER A 27 3.14 25.72 -49.44
C SER A 27 3.42 27.18 -49.77
N LEU A 28 4.28 27.86 -49.01
CA LEU A 28 4.72 29.22 -49.33
C LEU A 28 5.90 29.20 -50.32
N ARG A 29 6.88 28.30 -50.15
CA ARG A 29 8.05 28.17 -51.05
C ARG A 29 7.67 27.77 -52.46
N ASP A 30 6.68 26.90 -52.59
CA ASP A 30 6.21 26.37 -53.87
C ASP A 30 5.18 27.29 -54.54
N HIS A 31 4.74 28.35 -53.86
CA HIS A 31 3.79 29.31 -54.44
C HIS A 31 4.49 30.23 -55.44
N GLU A 32 3.91 30.38 -56.63
CA GLU A 32 4.46 31.19 -57.72
C GLU A 32 4.79 32.63 -57.30
N SER A 33 3.92 33.26 -56.51
CA SER A 33 4.11 34.62 -55.98
C SER A 33 5.27 34.78 -54.98
N ASN A 34 5.90 33.68 -54.56
CA ASN A 34 7.08 33.67 -53.70
C ASN A 34 8.32 33.08 -54.40
N ALA A 35 8.34 33.00 -55.73
CA ALA A 35 9.41 32.34 -56.48
C ALA A 35 10.82 32.83 -56.08
N GLU A 36 10.98 34.13 -55.81
CA GLU A 36 12.23 34.76 -55.39
C GLU A 36 12.73 34.32 -54.00
N LEU A 37 11.85 33.74 -53.18
CA LEU A 37 12.12 33.28 -51.82
C LEU A 37 12.38 31.76 -51.75
N LYS A 38 12.18 31.06 -52.88
CA LYS A 38 12.19 29.59 -52.96
C LYS A 38 13.46 28.95 -52.39
N ASN A 39 14.62 29.52 -52.69
CA ASN A 39 15.94 28.95 -52.38
C ASN A 39 16.74 29.75 -51.32
N ARG A 40 16.11 30.68 -50.60
CA ARG A 40 16.78 31.47 -49.55
C ARG A 40 15.95 31.60 -48.28
N GLN A 41 16.56 32.13 -47.22
CA GLN A 41 15.83 32.61 -46.06
C GLN A 41 15.28 34.02 -46.33
N ILE A 42 14.19 34.37 -45.65
CA ILE A 42 13.60 35.71 -45.72
C ILE A 42 14.40 36.67 -44.83
N LYS A 43 14.46 37.94 -45.23
CA LYS A 43 15.08 39.05 -44.52
C LYS A 43 14.03 40.10 -44.18
N ALA A 44 14.33 40.96 -43.21
CA ALA A 44 13.46 42.09 -42.90
C ALA A 44 13.18 42.92 -44.16
N GLY A 45 11.91 43.23 -44.41
CA GLY A 45 11.44 43.98 -45.59
C GLY A 45 10.99 43.11 -46.77
N ASP A 46 11.31 41.80 -46.80
CA ASP A 46 10.83 40.91 -47.85
C ASP A 46 9.28 40.85 -47.87
N LYS A 47 8.67 40.91 -49.06
CA LYS A 47 7.23 40.68 -49.24
C LYS A 47 6.97 39.20 -49.47
N VAL A 48 6.18 38.59 -48.58
CA VAL A 48 5.83 37.17 -48.63
C VAL A 48 4.33 37.04 -48.89
N PHE A 49 3.96 36.34 -49.96
CA PHE A 49 2.58 35.97 -50.26
C PHE A 49 2.17 34.74 -49.46
N ILE A 50 1.03 34.83 -48.79
CA ILE A 50 0.43 33.74 -48.02
C ILE A 50 -0.84 33.32 -48.75
N PRO A 51 -0.88 32.14 -49.38
CA PRO A 51 -2.10 31.65 -50.00
C PRO A 51 -3.16 31.34 -48.93
N ASP A 52 -4.44 31.34 -49.32
CA ASP A 52 -5.50 30.86 -48.44
C ASP A 52 -5.42 29.34 -48.25
N ILE A 53 -5.81 28.88 -47.05
CA ILE A 53 -5.94 27.45 -46.77
C ILE A 53 -7.16 26.93 -47.54
N LYS A 54 -6.93 25.94 -48.41
CA LYS A 54 -8.02 25.20 -49.03
C LYS A 54 -8.73 24.37 -47.95
N LEU A 55 -9.95 24.75 -47.63
CA LEU A 55 -10.83 23.99 -46.74
C LEU A 55 -11.43 22.81 -47.51
N ASP A 56 -11.39 21.63 -46.91
CA ASP A 56 -12.12 20.47 -47.39
C ASP A 56 -13.41 20.36 -46.59
N GLN A 57 -14.55 20.17 -47.27
CA GLN A 57 -15.86 20.08 -46.63
C GLN A 57 -16.32 18.62 -46.61
N HIS A 58 -16.51 18.08 -45.40
CA HIS A 58 -17.08 16.75 -45.20
C HIS A 58 -18.51 16.87 -44.66
N THR A 59 -19.47 16.24 -45.31
CA THR A 59 -20.84 16.08 -44.79
C THR A 59 -20.84 14.97 -43.74
N ALA A 60 -20.85 15.33 -42.45
CA ALA A 60 -20.98 14.39 -41.35
C ALA A 60 -21.87 14.96 -40.23
N ALA A 61 -22.55 14.07 -39.50
CA ALA A 61 -23.51 14.44 -38.45
C ALA A 61 -22.81 15.14 -37.26
N THR A 62 -23.31 16.30 -36.83
CA THR A 62 -22.66 17.19 -35.85
C THR A 62 -22.57 16.63 -34.42
N GLU A 63 -23.43 15.69 -34.11
CA GLU A 63 -23.62 15.05 -32.80
C GLU A 63 -22.70 13.84 -32.57
N LYS A 64 -21.88 13.47 -33.56
CA LYS A 64 -20.93 12.36 -33.45
C LYS A 64 -19.51 12.85 -33.16
N ARG A 65 -18.73 11.99 -32.51
CA ARG A 65 -17.28 12.20 -32.35
C ARG A 65 -16.58 11.94 -33.68
N HIS A 66 -15.92 12.96 -34.21
CA HIS A 66 -15.15 12.89 -35.45
C HIS A 66 -13.65 12.79 -35.16
N SER A 67 -12.95 11.95 -35.92
CA SER A 67 -11.50 11.80 -35.85
C SER A 67 -10.85 12.45 -37.07
N TYR A 68 -10.03 13.48 -36.85
CA TYR A 68 -9.34 14.20 -37.91
C TYR A 68 -7.82 14.04 -37.77
N VAL A 69 -7.11 13.87 -38.89
CA VAL A 69 -5.64 13.89 -38.91
C VAL A 69 -5.17 15.34 -38.94
N LYS A 70 -4.47 15.77 -37.89
CA LYS A 70 -4.01 17.14 -37.72
C LYS A 70 -2.89 17.48 -38.72
N LYS A 71 -3.13 18.39 -39.66
CA LYS A 71 -2.07 19.06 -40.42
C LYS A 71 -1.55 20.26 -39.62
N GLY A 72 -0.42 20.09 -38.92
CA GLY A 72 0.26 21.17 -38.20
C GLY A 72 -0.28 21.42 -36.79
N GLY A 73 0.62 21.42 -35.80
CA GLY A 73 0.28 21.64 -34.39
C GLY A 73 -0.01 23.11 -34.05
N LEU A 74 -1.27 23.53 -33.90
CA LEU A 74 -1.60 24.84 -33.32
C LEU A 74 -1.13 24.94 -31.85
N ALA A 75 -1.60 24.00 -31.03
CA ALA A 75 -1.07 23.74 -29.71
C ALA A 75 -1.03 22.23 -29.41
N THR A 76 -0.17 21.81 -28.49
CA THR A 76 -0.15 20.47 -27.87
C THR A 76 0.14 20.60 -26.38
N ILE A 77 -0.27 19.60 -25.61
CA ILE A 77 0.01 19.49 -24.18
C ILE A 77 0.48 18.06 -23.88
N ARG A 78 1.42 17.91 -22.96
CA ARG A 78 1.96 16.60 -22.53
C ARG A 78 2.55 16.67 -21.12
N PHE A 79 2.66 15.52 -20.48
CA PHE A 79 3.44 15.34 -19.26
C PHE A 79 4.89 15.00 -19.61
N VAL A 80 5.86 15.59 -18.91
CA VAL A 80 7.31 15.37 -19.12
C VAL A 80 8.03 15.30 -17.79
N ARG A 81 9.27 14.81 -17.75
CA ARG A 81 10.09 14.75 -16.50
C ARG A 81 10.56 16.14 -16.08
N GLY A 82 10.71 17.06 -17.03
CA GLY A 82 11.24 18.39 -16.81
C GLY A 82 12.77 18.44 -16.86
N GLY A 83 13.39 17.77 -17.83
CA GLY A 83 14.85 17.80 -18.03
C GLY A 83 15.42 19.20 -18.32
N ARG A 84 16.75 19.27 -18.47
CA ARG A 84 17.49 20.54 -18.70
C ARG A 84 17.01 21.25 -19.98
N ASP A 85 17.29 22.56 -20.06
CA ASP A 85 16.83 23.41 -21.17
C ASP A 85 17.27 22.92 -22.56
N ASN A 86 18.46 22.31 -22.67
CA ASN A 86 18.96 21.71 -23.91
C ASN A 86 18.24 20.40 -24.29
N GLN A 87 17.51 19.77 -23.38
CA GLN A 87 16.78 18.51 -23.60
C GLN A 87 15.30 18.72 -23.91
N ILE A 88 14.78 19.95 -23.77
CA ILE A 88 13.35 20.24 -23.90
C ILE A 88 12.74 19.69 -25.20
N LYS A 89 13.47 19.82 -26.31
CA LYS A 89 12.98 19.45 -27.64
C LYS A 89 12.87 17.93 -27.82
N THR A 90 13.79 17.18 -27.21
CA THR A 90 13.95 15.73 -27.39
C THR A 90 13.35 14.92 -26.24
N GLU A 91 12.91 15.59 -25.17
CA GLU A 91 12.33 14.95 -24.00
C GLU A 91 11.06 14.17 -24.35
N ARG A 92 10.96 12.94 -23.84
CA ARG A 92 9.81 12.05 -24.07
C ARG A 92 8.64 12.41 -23.17
N SER A 93 7.44 12.14 -23.67
CA SER A 93 6.23 12.24 -22.85
C SER A 93 6.24 11.14 -21.78
N ILE A 94 5.80 11.50 -20.58
CA ILE A 94 5.48 10.53 -19.53
C ILE A 94 4.13 9.90 -19.85
N SER A 95 4.06 8.57 -19.82
CA SER A 95 2.85 7.80 -20.10
C SER A 95 2.03 7.46 -18.85
N ARG A 96 2.59 7.60 -17.64
CA ARG A 96 1.97 7.29 -16.35
C ARG A 96 2.53 8.19 -15.25
N LEU A 97 1.68 8.64 -14.32
CA LEU A 97 2.10 9.51 -13.22
C LEU A 97 2.09 8.74 -11.90
N GLN A 98 3.15 8.88 -11.11
CA GLN A 98 3.30 8.16 -9.85
C GLN A 98 2.80 8.97 -8.67
N ILE A 99 2.40 8.27 -7.63
CA ILE A 99 2.07 8.87 -6.33
C ILE A 99 3.37 9.05 -5.56
N SER A 100 3.59 10.26 -5.06
CA SER A 100 4.84 10.58 -4.37
C SER A 100 5.01 9.78 -3.09
N ASN A 101 6.16 9.13 -2.95
CA ASN A 101 6.58 8.47 -1.71
C ASN A 101 7.55 9.30 -0.86
N PHE A 102 7.85 10.54 -1.24
CA PHE A 102 8.67 11.45 -0.43
C PHE A 102 7.81 12.41 0.39
N PRO A 103 8.34 12.91 1.53
CA PRO A 103 7.77 14.10 2.17
C PRO A 103 7.57 15.22 1.15
N THR A 104 6.44 15.91 1.21
CA THR A 104 6.00 16.82 0.14
C THR A 104 6.93 18.03 -0.07
N ASP A 105 7.70 18.39 0.94
CA ASP A 105 8.71 19.45 0.91
C ASP A 105 10.12 18.94 0.56
N LYS A 106 10.30 17.62 0.39
CA LYS A 106 11.59 16.98 0.10
C LYS A 106 11.63 16.31 -1.27
N ALA A 107 12.81 16.17 -1.87
CA ALA A 107 13.08 15.63 -3.20
C ALA A 107 14.50 15.06 -3.25
N GLY A 108 15.07 14.91 -4.44
CA GLY A 108 16.39 14.29 -4.63
C GLY A 108 16.27 12.82 -5.01
N ALA A 109 17.40 12.13 -5.07
CA ALA A 109 17.46 10.71 -5.37
C ALA A 109 17.19 9.82 -4.14
N ASP A 110 17.00 10.42 -2.96
CA ASP A 110 16.85 9.75 -1.67
C ASP A 110 15.77 10.40 -0.78
N GLY A 111 15.03 11.39 -1.32
CA GLY A 111 14.02 12.12 -0.59
C GLY A 111 14.53 13.03 0.53
N THR A 112 15.82 13.43 0.55
CA THR A 112 16.39 14.28 1.61
C THR A 112 16.55 15.75 1.24
N ALA A 113 16.68 16.05 -0.05
CA ALA A 113 16.92 17.40 -0.56
C ALA A 113 15.62 18.23 -0.55
N ALA A 114 15.69 19.56 -0.66
CA ALA A 114 14.48 20.38 -0.73
C ALA A 114 13.78 20.26 -2.10
N PHE A 115 12.44 20.16 -2.08
CA PHE A 115 11.62 20.24 -3.30
C PHE A 115 11.43 21.69 -3.74
N GLY A 116 11.69 21.95 -5.02
CA GLY A 116 11.63 23.30 -5.60
C GLY A 116 10.25 23.94 -5.42
N GLY A 117 10.22 25.23 -5.08
CA GLY A 117 8.98 25.98 -4.91
C GLY A 117 8.28 26.32 -6.24
N PRO A 118 7.06 26.89 -6.20
CA PRO A 118 6.25 27.15 -7.38
C PRO A 118 6.83 28.25 -8.30
N ALA A 119 7.72 29.10 -7.78
CA ALA A 119 8.46 30.06 -8.62
C ALA A 119 9.60 29.39 -9.42
N LYS A 120 10.03 28.18 -9.04
CA LYS A 120 11.15 27.45 -9.65
C LYS A 120 10.66 26.58 -10.81
N TRP A 121 10.20 27.24 -11.87
CA TRP A 121 9.69 26.57 -13.09
C TRP A 121 10.79 26.09 -14.05
N GLN A 122 12.00 26.64 -13.94
CA GLN A 122 13.17 26.18 -14.68
C GLN A 122 13.66 24.81 -14.17
N PHE A 123 14.73 24.28 -14.77
CA PHE A 123 15.33 23.03 -14.32
C PHE A 123 15.78 23.12 -12.84
N ASP A 124 15.43 22.10 -12.06
CA ASP A 124 15.88 21.92 -10.68
C ASP A 124 16.38 20.50 -10.49
N ALA A 125 17.66 20.34 -10.16
CA ALA A 125 18.30 19.03 -10.12
C ALA A 125 17.65 18.09 -9.09
N ASN A 126 17.30 18.61 -7.90
CA ASN A 126 16.71 17.82 -6.82
C ASN A 126 15.29 17.36 -7.18
N SER A 127 14.46 18.28 -7.68
CA SER A 127 13.10 17.95 -8.11
C SER A 127 13.11 17.01 -9.33
N PHE A 128 14.08 17.13 -10.24
CA PHE A 128 14.25 16.21 -11.36
C PHE A 128 14.67 14.79 -10.94
N ALA A 129 15.53 14.69 -9.92
CA ALA A 129 16.00 13.42 -9.38
C ALA A 129 14.90 12.63 -8.67
N ASP A 130 13.89 13.32 -8.12
CA ASP A 130 12.69 12.67 -7.59
C ASP A 130 11.93 11.93 -8.71
N PRO A 131 11.83 10.59 -8.64
CA PRO A 131 11.26 9.80 -9.71
C PRO A 131 9.73 9.95 -9.80
N ASP A 132 9.04 10.51 -8.80
CA ASP A 132 7.59 10.74 -8.80
C ASP A 132 7.18 12.14 -9.30
N SER A 133 8.15 13.05 -9.45
CA SER A 133 7.87 14.39 -9.95
C SER A 133 7.62 14.42 -11.46
N PHE A 134 6.87 15.43 -11.90
CA PHE A 134 6.65 15.69 -13.32
C PHE A 134 6.43 17.17 -13.61
N LYS A 135 6.48 17.54 -14.89
CA LYS A 135 6.04 18.85 -15.39
C LYS A 135 4.96 18.68 -16.45
N ILE A 136 4.16 19.72 -16.61
CA ILE A 136 3.29 19.90 -17.76
C ILE A 136 4.04 20.76 -18.78
N GLU A 137 4.05 20.32 -20.03
CA GLU A 137 4.59 21.07 -21.14
C GLU A 137 3.50 21.37 -22.17
N VAL A 138 3.37 22.64 -22.52
CA VAL A 138 2.50 23.12 -23.60
C VAL A 138 3.38 23.61 -24.75
N SER A 139 3.12 23.18 -25.98
CA SER A 139 3.65 23.84 -27.17
C SER A 139 2.53 24.63 -27.81
N ASP A 140 2.70 25.95 -27.93
CA ASP A 140 1.76 26.83 -28.63
C ASP A 140 2.56 27.92 -29.32
N ARG A 141 2.59 27.88 -30.66
CA ARG A 141 3.37 28.81 -31.49
C ARG A 141 2.70 30.18 -31.64
N ARG A 142 1.41 30.30 -31.32
CA ARG A 142 0.61 31.53 -31.46
C ARG A 142 0.39 32.24 -30.14
N ALA A 143 0.69 31.59 -29.02
CA ALA A 143 0.66 32.21 -27.71
C ALA A 143 1.53 33.48 -27.70
N THR A 144 0.94 34.57 -27.22
CA THR A 144 1.59 35.88 -27.08
C THR A 144 2.01 36.13 -25.64
N SER A 145 1.32 35.50 -24.69
CA SER A 145 1.59 35.64 -23.27
C SER A 145 2.90 34.94 -22.87
N ALA A 146 3.62 35.51 -21.88
CA ALA A 146 4.81 34.88 -21.30
C ALA A 146 4.48 33.66 -20.43
N THR A 147 3.24 33.58 -19.97
CA THR A 147 2.69 32.48 -19.18
C THR A 147 1.35 32.04 -19.74
N LEU A 148 1.02 30.76 -19.58
CA LEU A 148 -0.29 30.21 -19.93
C LEU A 148 -0.89 29.51 -18.71
N ASP A 149 -2.22 29.52 -18.62
CA ASP A 149 -2.96 28.82 -17.58
C ASP A 149 -3.35 27.42 -18.07
N VAL A 150 -3.05 26.43 -17.24
CA VAL A 150 -3.37 25.02 -17.45
C VAL A 150 -4.18 24.55 -16.26
N GLU A 151 -5.26 23.83 -16.53
CA GLU A 151 -6.00 23.13 -15.49
C GLU A 151 -5.54 21.69 -15.41
N LEU A 152 -5.10 21.25 -14.22
CA LEU A 152 -4.79 19.87 -13.92
C LEU A 152 -5.87 19.29 -13.00
N GLN A 153 -6.41 18.13 -13.33
CA GLN A 153 -7.49 17.50 -12.55
C GLN A 153 -7.31 16.00 -12.45
N ALA A 154 -7.71 15.41 -11.32
CA ALA A 154 -7.92 13.97 -11.22
C ALA A 154 -9.32 13.61 -11.74
N LEU A 155 -9.40 12.55 -12.54
CA LEU A 155 -10.64 12.01 -13.10
C LEU A 155 -11.09 10.80 -12.28
N HIS A 156 -12.38 10.79 -11.98
CA HIS A 156 -13.03 9.73 -11.22
C HIS A 156 -13.20 8.48 -12.11
N PRO A 157 -12.85 7.26 -11.63
CA PRO A 157 -13.04 6.02 -12.37
C PRO A 157 -14.52 5.63 -12.42
N VAL A 158 -15.00 5.22 -13.60
CA VAL A 158 -16.38 4.77 -13.82
C VAL A 158 -16.40 3.26 -13.99
N TYR A 159 -17.17 2.57 -13.16
CA TYR A 159 -17.29 1.11 -13.20
C TYR A 159 -18.66 0.64 -13.66
N LYS A 160 -18.70 -0.44 -14.44
CA LYS A 160 -19.90 -1.22 -14.75
C LYS A 160 -19.66 -2.67 -14.30
N SER A 161 -20.42 -3.14 -13.31
CA SER A 161 -20.25 -4.50 -12.74
C SER A 161 -18.80 -4.81 -12.33
N LYS A 162 -18.14 -3.87 -11.64
CA LYS A 162 -16.72 -3.89 -11.22
C LYS A 162 -15.68 -3.76 -12.35
N LEU A 163 -16.09 -3.75 -13.63
CA LEU A 163 -15.19 -3.45 -14.74
C LEU A 163 -15.04 -1.94 -14.90
N LEU A 164 -13.80 -1.45 -14.95
CA LEU A 164 -13.50 -0.06 -15.30
C LEU A 164 -13.88 0.20 -16.77
N VAL A 165 -14.86 1.07 -17.00
CA VAL A 165 -15.39 1.40 -18.34
C VAL A 165 -15.07 2.81 -18.81
N GLY A 166 -14.58 3.68 -17.93
CA GLY A 166 -14.21 5.04 -18.30
C GLY A 166 -13.77 5.91 -17.13
N HIS A 167 -13.66 7.20 -17.41
CA HIS A 167 -13.24 8.24 -16.47
C HIS A 167 -14.05 9.52 -16.69
N ASP A 168 -14.49 10.16 -15.62
CA ASP A 168 -15.27 11.40 -15.68
C ASP A 168 -14.92 12.38 -14.55
N LEU A 169 -15.76 13.40 -14.37
CA LEU A 169 -15.65 14.41 -13.32
C LEU A 169 -16.76 14.28 -12.26
N ASN A 170 -17.47 13.15 -12.24
CA ASN A 170 -18.61 12.91 -11.36
C ASN A 170 -18.13 12.35 -10.01
N TRP A 171 -17.49 13.22 -9.24
CA TRP A 171 -17.18 12.96 -7.84
C TRP A 171 -18.47 13.07 -6.99
N SER A 172 -18.43 12.52 -5.78
CA SER A 172 -19.54 12.51 -4.81
C SER A 172 -20.17 13.90 -4.57
N SER A 173 -19.41 14.97 -4.73
CA SER A 173 -19.91 16.34 -4.72
C SER A 173 -19.04 17.29 -5.55
N ALA A 174 -19.56 18.49 -5.84
CA ALA A 174 -18.78 19.56 -6.46
C ALA A 174 -17.56 19.96 -5.60
N ALA A 175 -17.72 19.99 -4.27
CA ALA A 175 -16.64 20.30 -3.33
C ALA A 175 -15.53 19.23 -3.36
N GLU A 176 -15.89 17.94 -3.42
CA GLU A 176 -14.91 16.88 -3.59
C GLU A 176 -14.19 16.99 -4.94
N ARG A 177 -14.92 17.24 -6.03
CA ARG A 177 -14.31 17.49 -7.34
C ARG A 177 -13.31 18.64 -7.30
N ASP A 178 -13.62 19.74 -6.63
CA ASP A 178 -12.76 20.93 -6.60
C ASP A 178 -11.46 20.71 -5.80
N LYS A 179 -11.47 19.85 -4.78
CA LYS A 179 -10.22 19.42 -4.08
C LYS A 179 -9.23 18.70 -5.01
N ARG A 180 -9.72 18.14 -6.12
CA ARG A 180 -8.97 17.34 -7.09
C ARG A 180 -8.63 18.13 -8.35
N LYS A 181 -8.59 19.46 -8.22
CA LYS A 181 -8.13 20.39 -9.26
C LYS A 181 -6.89 21.14 -8.80
N LEU A 182 -6.09 21.53 -9.78
CA LEU A 182 -4.93 22.39 -9.60
C LEU A 182 -4.84 23.34 -10.81
N ALA A 183 -4.92 24.64 -10.54
CA ALA A 183 -4.58 25.65 -11.52
C ALA A 183 -3.04 25.77 -11.59
N VAL A 184 -2.48 25.52 -12.77
CA VAL A 184 -1.03 25.50 -13.00
C VAL A 184 -0.69 26.60 -13.98
N LYS A 185 0.28 27.45 -13.62
CA LYS A 185 0.91 28.38 -14.55
C LYS A 185 2.10 27.73 -15.22
N VAL A 186 2.13 27.76 -16.56
CA VAL A 186 3.28 27.33 -17.36
C VAL A 186 4.00 28.54 -17.94
N HIS A 187 5.32 28.54 -17.90
CA HIS A 187 6.19 29.66 -18.28
C HIS A 187 6.92 29.36 -19.57
N LYS A 188 7.07 30.36 -20.44
CA LYS A 188 7.79 30.23 -21.71
C LYS A 188 9.23 29.78 -21.47
N ALA A 189 9.56 28.57 -21.96
CA ALA A 189 10.85 27.93 -21.80
C ALA A 189 11.71 27.96 -23.08
N THR A 190 11.08 28.09 -24.26
CA THR A 190 11.80 28.19 -25.54
C THR A 190 11.23 29.28 -26.45
N PRO A 191 12.04 29.87 -27.35
CA PRO A 191 11.57 30.84 -28.34
C PRO A 191 10.87 30.17 -29.54
N VAL A 192 10.24 30.99 -30.38
CA VAL A 192 9.73 30.60 -31.71
C VAL A 192 10.90 30.10 -32.58
N PRO A 193 10.73 29.09 -33.45
CA PRO A 193 9.49 28.37 -33.83
C PRO A 193 9.09 27.22 -32.90
N ASP A 194 9.91 26.88 -31.91
CA ASP A 194 9.64 25.72 -31.04
C ASP A 194 8.70 26.03 -29.87
N GLN A 195 8.55 27.32 -29.54
CA GLN A 195 7.80 27.89 -28.41
C GLN A 195 7.05 26.88 -27.53
N ARG A 196 7.68 26.58 -26.39
CA ARG A 196 7.16 25.69 -25.35
C ARG A 196 7.07 26.40 -24.02
N PHE A 197 6.14 25.96 -23.20
CA PHE A 197 5.89 26.45 -21.86
C PHE A 197 5.96 25.30 -20.87
N ARG A 198 6.54 25.51 -19.70
CA ARG A 198 6.69 24.49 -18.65
C ARG A 198 6.16 24.94 -17.30
N SER A 199 5.52 24.03 -16.59
CA SER A 199 5.16 24.24 -15.18
C SER A 199 6.39 24.14 -14.27
N PRO A 200 6.27 24.55 -13.00
CA PRO A 200 7.07 23.99 -11.90
C PRO A 200 6.95 22.46 -11.83
N TYR A 201 7.83 21.82 -11.08
CA TYR A 201 7.66 20.40 -10.77
C TYR A 201 6.41 20.20 -9.92
N LEU A 202 5.63 19.18 -10.28
CA LEU A 202 4.36 18.81 -9.69
C LEU A 202 4.45 17.38 -9.12
N ARG A 203 3.54 17.05 -8.21
CA ARG A 203 3.41 15.72 -7.61
C ARG A 203 1.95 15.29 -7.47
N LEU A 204 1.75 13.99 -7.47
CA LEU A 204 0.49 13.40 -7.00
C LEU A 204 0.62 13.03 -5.52
N VAL A 205 -0.40 13.33 -4.72
CA VAL A 205 -0.46 13.04 -3.28
C VAL A 205 -1.80 12.42 -2.91
N VAL A 206 -1.82 11.61 -1.86
CA VAL A 206 -3.00 10.80 -1.48
C VAL A 206 -3.74 11.31 -0.24
N ASP A 207 -3.22 12.33 0.44
CA ASP A 207 -3.85 12.93 1.61
C ASP A 207 -3.86 14.46 1.57
N GLU A 208 -4.79 15.01 2.33
CA GLU A 208 -5.13 16.42 2.35
C GLU A 208 -4.03 17.25 3.03
N THR A 209 -3.25 16.67 3.96
CA THR A 209 -2.15 17.37 4.63
C THR A 209 -1.01 17.65 3.64
N ASP A 210 -0.64 16.65 2.84
CA ASP A 210 0.36 16.81 1.78
C ASP A 210 -0.13 17.79 0.70
N LYS A 211 -1.42 17.72 0.35
CA LYS A 211 -2.03 18.70 -0.56
C LYS A 211 -1.92 20.13 0.01
N ALA A 212 -2.21 20.31 1.30
CA ALA A 212 -2.14 21.61 1.96
C ALA A 212 -0.71 22.15 2.12
N ALA A 213 0.30 21.27 2.19
CA ALA A 213 1.69 21.67 2.36
C ALA A 213 2.30 22.37 1.11
N LYS A 214 1.87 21.96 -0.09
CA LYS A 214 2.32 22.55 -1.37
C LYS A 214 1.14 22.72 -2.35
N PRO A 215 0.14 23.56 -2.02
CA PRO A 215 -1.16 23.57 -2.69
C PRO A 215 -1.10 23.95 -4.17
N GLN A 216 -0.03 24.63 -4.60
CA GLN A 216 0.21 25.04 -6.00
C GLN A 216 1.00 24.00 -6.82
N GLN A 217 1.51 22.94 -6.21
CA GLN A 217 2.37 21.94 -6.87
C GLN A 217 1.88 20.50 -6.69
N THR A 218 0.92 20.25 -5.81
CA THR A 218 0.38 18.91 -5.57
C THR A 218 -1.04 18.77 -6.11
N LEU A 219 -1.31 17.64 -6.76
CA LEU A 219 -2.65 17.21 -7.13
C LEU A 219 -3.09 16.10 -6.17
N LEU A 220 -4.24 16.26 -5.55
CA LEU A 220 -4.82 15.23 -4.69
C LEU A 220 -5.44 14.12 -5.55
N VAL A 221 -4.93 12.90 -5.41
CA VAL A 221 -5.47 11.66 -5.99
C VAL A 221 -5.80 10.73 -4.82
N THR A 222 -7.03 10.83 -4.32
CA THR A 222 -7.44 10.13 -3.10
C THR A 222 -8.80 9.48 -3.26
N ASP A 223 -9.20 8.65 -2.30
CA ASP A 223 -10.53 8.03 -2.24
C ASP A 223 -11.65 9.10 -2.24
N ASP A 224 -12.75 8.84 -2.95
CA ASP A 224 -13.93 9.71 -2.94
C ASP A 224 -14.86 9.39 -1.77
N GLN A 225 -14.88 8.12 -1.34
CA GLN A 225 -15.70 7.65 -0.23
C GLN A 225 -14.88 6.65 0.61
N PRO A 226 -14.52 7.02 1.86
CA PRO A 226 -13.52 6.29 2.63
C PRO A 226 -13.96 4.89 3.09
N ASN A 227 -15.24 4.55 2.91
CA ASN A 227 -15.81 3.25 3.31
C ASN A 227 -16.20 2.38 2.11
N GLU A 228 -16.08 2.91 0.88
CA GLU A 228 -16.45 2.19 -0.33
C GLU A 228 -15.27 1.48 -0.99
N GLU A 229 -15.50 0.21 -1.32
CA GLU A 229 -14.58 -0.63 -2.08
C GLU A 229 -14.49 -0.20 -3.55
N LYS A 230 -15.49 0.55 -4.04
CA LYS A 230 -15.70 0.76 -5.48
C LYS A 230 -14.72 1.74 -6.12
N VAL A 231 -14.31 2.80 -5.42
CA VAL A 231 -13.43 3.84 -6.01
C VAL A 231 -11.99 3.58 -5.60
N GLU A 232 -11.14 3.34 -6.59
CA GLU A 232 -9.74 3.01 -6.36
C GLU A 232 -8.81 4.14 -6.84
N ILE A 233 -7.84 4.52 -5.98
CA ILE A 233 -6.88 5.60 -6.25
C ILE A 233 -6.09 5.30 -7.52
N LEU A 234 -5.59 4.08 -7.65
CA LEU A 234 -4.76 3.69 -8.79
C LEU A 234 -5.56 3.59 -10.09
N ASP A 235 -6.88 3.50 -10.07
CA ASP A 235 -7.72 3.52 -11.29
C ASP A 235 -8.03 4.92 -11.80
N GLN A 236 -7.64 5.96 -11.06
CA GLN A 236 -7.79 7.35 -11.50
C GLN A 236 -6.90 7.67 -12.70
N ARG A 237 -7.27 8.74 -13.40
CA ARG A 237 -6.44 9.39 -14.42
C ARG A 237 -6.24 10.84 -14.08
N VAL A 238 -5.14 11.40 -14.53
CA VAL A 238 -4.85 12.83 -14.42
C VAL A 238 -4.99 13.46 -15.79
N ARG A 239 -5.79 14.51 -15.88
CA ARG A 239 -6.02 15.30 -17.10
C ARG A 239 -5.41 16.68 -16.95
N ALA A 240 -4.57 17.07 -17.89
CA ALA A 240 -4.14 18.46 -18.07
C ALA A 240 -4.89 19.07 -19.26
N THR A 241 -5.45 20.27 -19.09
CA THR A 241 -6.23 20.98 -20.10
C THR A 241 -5.68 22.39 -20.29
N TYR A 242 -5.35 22.74 -21.53
CA TYR A 242 -4.97 24.10 -21.93
C TYR A 242 -5.99 24.67 -22.91
N MET A 243 -6.51 25.85 -22.59
CA MET A 243 -7.39 26.62 -23.47
C MET A 243 -6.53 27.48 -24.40
N ILE A 244 -6.62 27.26 -25.72
CA ILE A 244 -5.74 27.92 -26.70
C ILE A 244 -6.00 29.43 -26.69
N GLU A 245 -4.98 30.22 -26.33
CA GLU A 245 -5.07 31.69 -26.17
C GLU A 245 -5.67 32.37 -27.41
N LYS A 246 -5.17 32.00 -28.60
CA LYS A 246 -5.61 32.53 -29.90
C LYS A 246 -6.62 31.62 -30.60
N CYS A 247 -7.57 31.05 -29.87
CA CYS A 247 -8.73 30.41 -30.49
C CYS A 247 -9.74 31.47 -30.98
N PRO A 248 -10.21 31.40 -32.24
CA PRO A 248 -11.21 32.34 -32.76
C PRO A 248 -12.60 32.13 -32.16
N ALA A 249 -12.91 30.94 -31.64
CA ALA A 249 -14.18 30.66 -30.97
C ALA A 249 -14.14 31.15 -29.50
N GLY A 250 -15.22 31.78 -29.04
CA GLY A 250 -15.38 32.27 -27.67
C GLY A 250 -16.17 31.32 -26.76
N GLY A 251 -16.22 31.63 -25.46
CA GLY A 251 -17.00 30.88 -24.46
C GLY A 251 -16.67 29.38 -24.41
N ASP A 252 -17.70 28.55 -24.29
CA ASP A 252 -17.60 27.08 -24.22
C ASP A 252 -17.13 26.44 -25.54
N ALA A 253 -17.16 27.20 -26.64
CA ALA A 253 -16.63 26.76 -27.93
C ALA A 253 -15.12 27.00 -28.06
N ARG A 254 -14.45 27.55 -27.04
CA ARG A 254 -13.00 27.77 -27.06
C ARG A 254 -12.26 26.45 -27.27
N CYS A 255 -11.34 26.49 -28.23
CA CYS A 255 -10.44 25.42 -28.58
C CYS A 255 -9.60 25.02 -27.37
N ARG A 256 -9.54 23.72 -27.08
CA ARG A 256 -8.74 23.17 -25.98
C ARG A 256 -7.90 21.99 -26.44
N VAL A 257 -6.78 21.79 -25.77
CA VAL A 257 -5.97 20.59 -25.89
C VAL A 257 -5.85 19.92 -24.54
N THR A 258 -5.91 18.59 -24.53
CA THR A 258 -5.87 17.79 -23.31
C THR A 258 -4.82 16.70 -23.40
N ALA A 259 -4.15 16.43 -22.29
CA ALA A 259 -3.34 15.22 -22.09
C ALA A 259 -3.89 14.45 -20.89
N GLU A 260 -3.92 13.13 -21.01
CA GLU A 260 -4.31 12.25 -19.91
C GLU A 260 -3.22 11.23 -19.64
N ALA A 261 -2.99 10.93 -18.35
CA ALA A 261 -2.13 9.86 -17.91
C ALA A 261 -2.79 9.08 -16.76
N PRO A 262 -2.73 7.74 -16.74
CA PRO A 262 -3.13 6.94 -15.59
C PRO A 262 -2.22 7.20 -14.39
N VAL A 263 -2.79 6.97 -13.20
CA VAL A 263 -2.07 6.99 -11.92
C VAL A 263 -1.44 5.61 -11.66
N GLY A 264 -0.20 5.60 -11.17
CA GLY A 264 0.56 4.41 -10.79
C GLY A 264 1.17 3.62 -11.96
N GLY A 265 1.75 2.47 -11.65
CA GLY A 265 2.22 1.44 -12.56
C GLY A 265 3.63 1.67 -13.08
N ARG A 266 4.59 2.00 -12.21
CA ARG A 266 6.01 2.16 -12.56
C ARG A 266 6.62 0.78 -12.85
N ASP A 267 6.54 0.33 -14.10
CA ASP A 267 7.08 -0.96 -14.58
C ASP A 267 6.57 -2.23 -13.88
N ARG A 268 5.60 -2.10 -12.96
CA ARG A 268 4.94 -3.18 -12.23
C ARG A 268 3.48 -3.26 -12.64
N SER A 269 2.96 -4.49 -12.74
CA SER A 269 1.52 -4.71 -12.71
C SER A 269 1.01 -4.24 -11.34
N LYS A 270 -0.04 -3.41 -11.33
CA LYS A 270 -0.73 -3.07 -10.09
C LYS A 270 -1.12 -4.35 -9.36
N LYS A 271 -0.98 -4.37 -8.04
CA LYS A 271 -1.29 -5.55 -7.23
C LYS A 271 -2.42 -5.28 -6.25
N ARG A 272 -3.14 -6.34 -5.91
CA ARG A 272 -4.17 -6.34 -4.85
C ARG A 272 -3.65 -7.10 -3.64
N ILE A 273 -3.66 -6.46 -2.48
CA ILE A 273 -3.36 -7.07 -1.18
C ILE A 273 -4.64 -7.74 -0.69
N LYS A 274 -4.67 -9.06 -0.65
CA LYS A 274 -5.85 -9.81 -0.15
C LYS A 274 -5.90 -9.70 1.36
N VAL A 275 -7.01 -9.16 1.89
CA VAL A 275 -7.21 -8.92 3.32
C VAL A 275 -8.56 -9.48 3.76
N THR A 276 -8.61 -10.01 4.97
CA THR A 276 -9.82 -10.35 5.72
C THR A 276 -9.66 -9.84 7.15
N VAL A 277 -10.76 -9.44 7.79
CA VAL A 277 -10.75 -8.85 9.12
C VAL A 277 -11.76 -9.53 10.04
N GLY A 278 -11.28 -10.08 11.15
CA GLY A 278 -12.10 -10.59 12.25
C GLY A 278 -12.26 -9.57 13.37
N ILE A 279 -13.46 -9.05 13.58
CA ILE A 279 -13.78 -8.16 14.69
C ILE A 279 -14.18 -9.02 15.89
N VAL A 280 -13.31 -9.10 16.90
CA VAL A 280 -13.61 -9.90 18.09
C VAL A 280 -14.58 -9.16 19.01
N ARG A 281 -15.61 -9.86 19.45
CA ARG A 281 -16.61 -9.41 20.43
C ARG A 281 -16.03 -9.43 21.83
N GLN A 282 -16.63 -8.66 22.74
CA GLN A 282 -16.26 -8.72 24.15
C GLN A 282 -16.76 -10.01 24.81
N ASN A 283 -18.02 -10.36 24.54
CA ASN A 283 -18.64 -11.61 24.99
C ASN A 283 -19.21 -12.38 23.80
N VAL A 284 -19.50 -13.66 24.03
CA VAL A 284 -20.14 -14.53 23.04
C VAL A 284 -21.51 -13.96 22.68
N GLY A 285 -21.76 -13.78 21.38
CA GLY A 285 -23.06 -13.34 20.86
C GLY A 285 -23.30 -11.83 20.87
N ASP A 286 -22.36 -11.00 21.33
CA ASP A 286 -22.52 -9.54 21.32
C ASP A 286 -22.80 -8.99 19.91
N ALA A 287 -23.66 -7.98 19.81
CA ALA A 287 -24.03 -7.38 18.52
C ALA A 287 -22.87 -6.64 17.84
N THR A 288 -21.93 -6.09 18.62
CA THR A 288 -20.81 -5.27 18.14
C THR A 288 -19.46 -5.81 18.60
N GLY A 289 -18.38 -5.34 17.97
CA GLY A 289 -17.02 -5.62 18.41
C GLY A 289 -16.70 -4.95 19.73
N PHE A 290 -15.50 -5.22 20.24
CA PHE A 290 -14.92 -4.47 21.35
C PHE A 290 -15.09 -2.96 21.16
N ASN A 291 -15.51 -2.26 22.23
CA ASN A 291 -15.78 -0.81 22.25
C ASN A 291 -16.66 -0.32 21.09
N GLY A 292 -17.59 -1.15 20.60
CA GLY A 292 -18.51 -0.76 19.55
C GLY A 292 -17.89 -0.70 18.15
N VAL A 293 -16.72 -1.30 17.93
CA VAL A 293 -16.13 -1.39 16.59
C VAL A 293 -17.08 -2.13 15.65
N THR A 294 -17.30 -1.54 14.47
CA THR A 294 -18.23 -2.04 13.45
C THR A 294 -17.51 -2.32 12.14
N GLU A 295 -18.16 -3.08 11.26
CA GLU A 295 -17.67 -3.30 9.89
C GLU A 295 -17.39 -1.99 9.14
N ALA A 296 -18.24 -0.96 9.31
CA ALA A 296 -18.05 0.32 8.65
C ALA A 296 -16.75 1.03 9.08
N MET A 297 -16.39 0.93 10.37
CA MET A 297 -15.13 1.45 10.88
C MET A 297 -13.92 0.69 10.32
N ILE A 298 -14.02 -0.63 10.18
CA ILE A 298 -12.96 -1.43 9.55
C ILE A 298 -12.80 -1.09 8.07
N ARG A 299 -13.92 -0.94 7.34
CA ARG A 299 -13.90 -0.49 5.94
C ARG A 299 -13.23 0.87 5.80
N HIS A 300 -13.47 1.80 6.74
CA HIS A 300 -12.76 3.07 6.79
C HIS A 300 -11.23 2.87 6.88
N ARG A 301 -10.77 2.03 7.80
CA ARG A 301 -9.33 1.75 7.98
C ARG A 301 -8.69 1.11 6.74
N VAL A 302 -9.37 0.17 6.12
CA VAL A 302 -8.90 -0.52 4.90
C VAL A 302 -8.91 0.42 3.69
N PHE A 303 -10.05 1.05 3.38
CA PHE A 303 -10.24 1.73 2.10
C PHE A 303 -9.82 3.21 2.10
N ARG A 304 -9.64 3.82 3.28
CA ARG A 304 -8.98 5.12 3.40
C ARG A 304 -7.49 4.96 3.66
N TRP A 305 -7.12 4.44 4.84
CA TRP A 305 -5.74 4.55 5.30
C TRP A 305 -4.78 3.53 4.69
N LEU A 306 -5.18 2.25 4.66
CA LEU A 306 -4.39 1.21 4.02
C LEU A 306 -4.26 1.45 2.51
N ARG A 307 -5.37 1.80 1.84
CA ARG A 307 -5.35 2.17 0.42
C ARG A 307 -4.40 3.33 0.12
N ARG A 308 -4.46 4.44 0.87
CA ARG A 308 -3.60 5.62 0.64
C ARG A 308 -2.11 5.30 0.80
N VAL A 309 -1.73 4.57 1.85
CA VAL A 309 -0.31 4.22 2.08
C VAL A 309 0.21 3.34 0.95
N TYR A 310 -0.49 2.24 0.65
CA TYR A 310 0.00 1.25 -0.32
C TYR A 310 -0.13 1.69 -1.79
N ALA A 311 -0.96 2.69 -2.09
CA ALA A 311 -1.01 3.29 -3.42
C ALA A 311 0.34 3.92 -3.84
N GLN A 312 1.15 4.38 -2.88
CA GLN A 312 2.52 4.87 -3.14
C GLN A 312 3.45 3.78 -3.72
N ALA A 313 3.09 2.50 -3.59
CA ALA A 313 3.85 1.36 -4.09
C ALA A 313 3.09 0.54 -5.16
N ASP A 314 2.11 1.16 -5.85
CA ASP A 314 1.27 0.52 -6.86
C ASP A 314 0.44 -0.66 -6.35
N MET A 315 0.02 -0.60 -5.09
CA MET A 315 -0.79 -1.62 -4.44
C MET A 315 -2.08 -1.06 -3.88
N ALA A 316 -3.11 -1.90 -3.83
CA ALA A 316 -4.36 -1.56 -3.18
C ALA A 316 -4.94 -2.75 -2.42
N PRO A 317 -5.62 -2.54 -1.29
CA PRO A 317 -6.27 -3.62 -0.58
C PRO A 317 -7.52 -4.11 -1.33
N VAL A 318 -7.83 -5.40 -1.16
CA VAL A 318 -9.11 -6.00 -1.53
C VAL A 318 -9.58 -6.89 -0.40
N LEU A 319 -10.87 -6.79 -0.07
CA LEU A 319 -11.48 -7.70 0.91
C LEU A 319 -11.87 -8.99 0.21
N VAL A 320 -11.27 -10.10 0.62
CA VAL A 320 -11.58 -11.45 0.10
C VAL A 320 -12.36 -12.24 1.14
N ASP A 321 -13.16 -13.22 0.71
CA ASP A 321 -14.02 -13.99 1.61
C ASP A 321 -13.21 -14.63 2.76
N PRO A 322 -13.68 -14.55 4.01
CA PRO A 322 -15.01 -14.09 4.45
C PRO A 322 -15.18 -12.57 4.64
N LYS A 323 -14.26 -11.76 4.12
CA LYS A 323 -14.21 -10.29 4.17
C LYS A 323 -14.09 -9.75 5.58
N ILE A 324 -15.18 -9.23 6.16
CA ILE A 324 -15.20 -8.71 7.52
C ILE A 324 -16.23 -9.53 8.30
N ARG A 325 -15.81 -10.07 9.43
CA ARG A 325 -16.64 -10.99 10.24
C ARG A 325 -16.63 -10.59 11.70
N MET A 326 -17.77 -10.77 12.34
CA MET A 326 -17.88 -10.71 13.80
C MET A 326 -17.48 -12.07 14.37
N LEU A 327 -16.52 -12.06 15.30
CA LEU A 327 -15.98 -13.25 15.93
C LEU A 327 -16.32 -13.23 17.41
N ASP A 328 -16.78 -14.35 17.96
CA ASP A 328 -16.81 -14.49 19.41
C ASP A 328 -15.38 -14.51 19.97
N PRO A 329 -15.17 -14.21 21.26
CA PRO A 329 -13.90 -14.51 21.91
C PRO A 329 -13.46 -15.96 21.59
N PRO A 330 -12.16 -16.25 21.42
CA PRO A 330 -11.73 -17.62 21.17
C PRO A 330 -12.16 -18.52 22.35
N PRO A 331 -12.66 -19.74 22.08
CA PRO A 331 -12.96 -20.70 23.14
C PRO A 331 -11.69 -21.11 23.89
N ARG A 332 -11.84 -21.60 25.12
CA ARG A 332 -10.73 -22.17 25.92
C ARG A 332 -10.39 -23.58 25.43
N ASN A 333 -9.95 -23.71 24.19
CA ASN A 333 -9.85 -24.99 23.50
C ASN A 333 -8.45 -25.33 23.00
N MET A 334 -7.44 -24.53 23.37
CA MET A 334 -6.06 -24.76 22.95
C MET A 334 -5.15 -25.02 24.15
N LEU A 335 -4.39 -26.10 24.06
CA LEU A 335 -3.30 -26.45 24.96
C LEU A 335 -1.96 -26.27 24.24
N THR A 336 -0.88 -26.10 24.97
CA THR A 336 0.47 -26.13 24.41
C THR A 336 1.39 -26.99 25.25
N VAL A 337 2.26 -27.74 24.56
CA VAL A 337 3.33 -28.54 25.16
C VAL A 337 4.63 -27.76 25.05
N SER A 338 5.23 -27.44 26.20
CA SER A 338 6.53 -26.75 26.32
C SER A 338 6.60 -25.41 25.57
N ASP A 339 5.57 -24.57 25.69
CA ASP A 339 5.36 -23.31 24.95
C ASP A 339 6.63 -22.53 24.54
N ILE A 340 7.39 -22.08 25.54
CA ILE A 340 8.49 -21.12 25.38
C ILE A 340 9.81 -21.79 24.97
N ASN A 341 10.13 -22.93 25.59
CA ASN A 341 11.47 -23.52 25.52
C ASN A 341 11.55 -24.78 24.65
N GLY A 342 10.41 -25.31 24.21
CA GLY A 342 10.31 -26.52 23.40
C GLY A 342 10.99 -27.74 24.01
N LEU A 343 11.14 -27.80 25.34
CA LEU A 343 11.85 -28.89 26.01
C LEU A 343 11.11 -30.23 25.85
N PRO A 344 11.83 -31.32 25.59
CA PRO A 344 11.24 -32.65 25.49
C PRO A 344 10.90 -33.22 26.88
N ALA A 345 9.88 -34.09 26.93
CA ALA A 345 9.41 -34.71 28.17
C ALA A 345 10.43 -35.72 28.72
N THR A 346 10.70 -35.67 30.03
CA THR A 346 11.65 -36.60 30.68
C THR A 346 11.00 -37.91 31.09
N GLY A 347 9.68 -37.90 31.30
CA GLY A 347 8.92 -39.00 31.89
C GLY A 347 9.13 -39.12 33.39
N THR A 348 9.67 -38.10 34.06
CA THR A 348 9.94 -38.10 35.51
C THR A 348 9.26 -36.95 36.20
N THR A 349 8.75 -37.21 37.42
CA THR A 349 8.17 -36.18 38.29
C THR A 349 9.22 -35.54 39.18
N ALA A 350 8.90 -34.39 39.79
CA ALA A 350 9.76 -33.75 40.79
C ALA A 350 10.05 -34.68 41.99
N ALA A 351 9.16 -35.63 42.29
CA ALA A 351 9.34 -36.64 43.33
C ALA A 351 10.16 -37.86 42.86
N GLY A 352 10.71 -37.86 41.63
CA GLY A 352 11.53 -38.95 41.10
C GLY A 352 10.76 -40.18 40.61
N ALA A 353 9.43 -40.09 40.42
CA ALA A 353 8.64 -41.22 39.96
C ALA A 353 9.04 -41.69 38.55
N ALA A 354 8.85 -42.99 38.28
CA ALA A 354 9.22 -43.63 37.02
C ALA A 354 8.30 -43.29 35.82
N SER A 355 7.21 -42.57 36.06
CA SER A 355 6.34 -42.03 35.02
C SER A 355 5.74 -40.70 35.47
N SER A 356 5.77 -39.70 34.59
CA SER A 356 5.06 -38.44 34.75
C SER A 356 3.69 -38.49 34.06
N ARG A 357 2.86 -37.47 34.31
CA ARG A 357 1.48 -37.42 33.83
C ARG A 357 1.12 -36.04 33.32
N MET A 358 0.37 -36.01 32.22
CA MET A 358 -0.36 -34.85 31.73
C MET A 358 -1.85 -35.16 31.69
N SER A 359 -2.70 -34.31 32.27
CA SER A 359 -4.15 -34.55 32.31
C SER A 359 -4.96 -33.26 32.27
N PHE A 360 -6.20 -33.34 31.76
CA PHE A 360 -7.15 -32.23 31.70
C PHE A 360 -8.56 -32.77 31.41
N THR A 361 -9.56 -31.89 31.48
CA THR A 361 -10.94 -32.18 31.09
C THR A 361 -11.34 -31.32 29.90
N VAL A 362 -11.95 -31.93 28.89
CA VAL A 362 -12.60 -31.26 27.76
C VAL A 362 -14.09 -31.28 27.99
N THR A 363 -14.74 -30.13 27.87
CA THR A 363 -16.18 -29.96 28.01
C THR A 363 -16.71 -29.21 26.80
N THR A 364 -17.94 -29.49 26.37
CA THR A 364 -18.64 -28.69 25.35
C THR A 364 -20.12 -28.60 25.69
N ASN A 365 -20.70 -27.42 25.46
CA ASN A 365 -22.13 -27.20 25.52
C ASN A 365 -22.63 -26.94 24.10
N ARG A 366 -23.59 -27.74 23.66
CA ARG A 366 -24.22 -27.65 22.33
C ARG A 366 -25.49 -26.82 22.39
N SER A 367 -25.91 -26.30 21.24
CA SER A 367 -27.12 -25.47 21.12
C SER A 367 -28.42 -26.21 21.45
N ASP A 368 -28.41 -27.54 21.38
CA ASP A 368 -29.52 -28.42 21.78
C ASP A 368 -29.62 -28.63 23.31
N GLY A 369 -28.74 -28.01 24.09
CA GLY A 369 -28.68 -28.15 25.55
C GLY A 369 -27.83 -29.33 26.03
N THR A 370 -27.25 -30.13 25.12
CA THR A 370 -26.39 -31.26 25.49
C THR A 370 -25.03 -30.77 26.00
N SER A 371 -24.61 -31.27 27.16
CA SER A 371 -23.25 -31.11 27.69
C SER A 371 -22.49 -32.43 27.57
N VAL A 372 -21.30 -32.40 26.98
CA VAL A 372 -20.41 -33.57 26.89
C VAL A 372 -19.09 -33.26 27.58
N ASN A 373 -18.63 -34.19 28.43
CA ASN A 373 -17.39 -34.07 29.19
C ASN A 373 -16.47 -35.27 28.92
N LYS A 374 -15.17 -35.02 28.83
CA LYS A 374 -14.14 -36.05 28.63
C LYS A 374 -12.90 -35.75 29.44
N SER A 375 -12.49 -36.69 30.28
CA SER A 375 -11.19 -36.63 30.97
C SER A 375 -10.11 -37.25 30.08
N VAL A 376 -9.03 -36.52 29.88
CA VAL A 376 -7.87 -36.95 29.11
C VAL A 376 -6.70 -37.11 30.06
N THR A 377 -6.00 -38.24 29.98
CA THR A 377 -4.80 -38.52 30.78
C THR A 377 -3.78 -39.24 29.92
N LEU A 378 -2.58 -38.66 29.81
CA LEU A 378 -1.41 -39.27 29.20
C LEU A 378 -0.38 -39.55 30.30
N ASN A 379 0.04 -40.80 30.42
CA ASN A 379 1.19 -41.18 31.23
C ASN A 379 2.43 -41.24 30.33
N ILE A 380 3.48 -40.54 30.72
CA ILE A 380 4.73 -40.47 29.96
C ILE A 380 5.75 -41.35 30.69
N PRO A 381 6.25 -42.43 30.08
CA PRO A 381 7.25 -43.29 30.69
C PRO A 381 8.59 -42.57 30.76
N ARG A 382 9.38 -42.86 31.81
CA ARG A 382 10.75 -42.35 31.93
C ARG A 382 11.58 -42.72 30.69
N ALA A 383 12.18 -41.71 30.06
CA ALA A 383 13.08 -41.92 28.94
C ALA A 383 14.37 -42.60 29.39
N ALA A 384 14.82 -43.62 28.65
CA ALA A 384 16.06 -44.34 28.94
C ALA A 384 17.32 -43.49 28.69
N SER A 385 17.22 -42.47 27.83
CA SER A 385 18.30 -41.54 27.51
C SER A 385 17.74 -40.18 27.07
N PRO A 386 18.55 -39.10 27.03
CA PRO A 386 18.11 -37.81 26.50
C PRO A 386 17.59 -37.88 25.06
N ALA A 387 18.17 -38.74 24.22
CA ALA A 387 17.75 -38.92 22.82
C ALA A 387 16.40 -39.64 22.68
N ALA A 388 15.99 -40.42 23.70
CA ALA A 388 14.71 -41.13 23.73
C ALA A 388 13.56 -40.32 24.34
N ARG A 389 13.81 -39.06 24.73
CA ARG A 389 12.77 -38.18 25.28
C ARG A 389 11.78 -37.80 24.19
N LEU A 390 10.48 -37.89 24.52
CA LEU A 390 9.42 -37.48 23.60
C LEU A 390 9.49 -35.96 23.39
N LYS A 391 9.59 -35.55 22.14
CA LYS A 391 9.53 -34.15 21.73
C LYS A 391 8.11 -33.60 21.94
N PRO A 392 7.94 -32.28 22.08
CA PRO A 392 6.62 -31.68 22.28
C PRO A 392 5.56 -32.11 21.25
N LYS A 393 5.94 -32.23 19.97
CA LYS A 393 5.03 -32.73 18.92
C LYS A 393 4.59 -34.18 19.13
N GLU A 394 5.49 -35.05 19.59
CA GLU A 394 5.16 -36.46 19.83
C GLU A 394 4.22 -36.60 21.03
N VAL A 395 4.45 -35.81 22.09
CA VAL A 395 3.53 -35.71 23.23
C VAL A 395 2.16 -35.18 22.77
N ALA A 396 2.15 -34.12 21.95
CA ALA A 396 0.92 -33.54 21.42
C ALA A 396 0.12 -34.53 20.56
N ASP A 397 0.79 -35.31 19.71
CA ASP A 397 0.13 -36.34 18.88
C ASP A 397 -0.49 -37.45 19.73
N GLN A 398 0.17 -37.87 20.80
CA GLN A 398 -0.40 -38.83 21.75
C GLN A 398 -1.63 -38.26 22.48
N ILE A 399 -1.60 -36.98 22.87
CA ILE A 399 -2.76 -36.31 23.47
C ILE A 399 -3.90 -36.20 22.45
N VAL A 400 -3.61 -35.86 21.19
CA VAL A 400 -4.60 -35.80 20.10
C VAL A 400 -5.30 -37.14 19.91
N ALA A 401 -4.55 -38.25 19.93
CA ALA A 401 -5.11 -39.59 19.83
C ALA A 401 -6.08 -39.90 20.98
N LEU A 402 -5.79 -39.42 22.20
CA LEU A 402 -6.68 -39.58 23.35
C LEU A 402 -7.93 -38.70 23.28
N ILE A 403 -7.84 -37.51 22.67
CA ILE A 403 -8.98 -36.60 22.51
C ILE A 403 -9.95 -37.10 21.44
N ASN A 404 -9.44 -37.56 20.29
CA ASN A 404 -10.26 -37.94 19.15
C ASN A 404 -11.25 -39.07 19.49
N ASP A 405 -12.55 -38.81 19.37
CA ASP A 405 -13.62 -39.81 19.49
C ASP A 405 -14.85 -39.40 18.68
N VAL A 406 -16.04 -39.88 19.05
CA VAL A 406 -17.31 -39.53 18.39
C VAL A 406 -17.74 -38.09 18.61
N ASN A 407 -17.31 -37.44 19.70
CA ASN A 407 -17.71 -36.09 20.09
C ASN A 407 -16.63 -35.06 19.76
N PHE A 408 -15.36 -35.36 20.03
CA PHE A 408 -14.27 -34.41 19.91
C PHE A 408 -13.31 -34.76 18.78
N SER A 409 -12.72 -33.72 18.20
CA SER A 409 -11.54 -33.80 17.34
C SER A 409 -10.46 -32.87 17.85
N ALA A 410 -9.19 -33.25 17.68
CA ALA A 410 -8.06 -32.39 17.98
C ALA A 410 -7.01 -32.42 16.87
N ARG A 411 -6.23 -31.35 16.77
CA ARG A 411 -5.11 -31.21 15.83
C ARG A 411 -3.88 -30.66 16.57
N ALA A 412 -2.73 -31.27 16.31
CA ALA A 412 -1.45 -30.79 16.81
C ALA A 412 -0.73 -29.93 15.77
N PHE A 413 -0.10 -28.85 16.20
CA PHE A 413 0.63 -27.90 15.37
C PHE A 413 2.03 -27.71 15.96
N VAL A 414 3.07 -27.81 15.13
CA VAL A 414 4.44 -27.51 15.56
C VAL A 414 4.70 -26.02 15.39
N ASN A 415 5.18 -25.38 16.44
CA ASN A 415 5.51 -23.95 16.43
C ASN A 415 6.97 -23.75 15.95
N ALA A 416 7.36 -22.53 15.62
CA ALA A 416 8.78 -22.23 15.40
C ALA A 416 9.55 -22.40 16.71
N ALA A 417 10.86 -22.67 16.62
CA ALA A 417 11.71 -22.56 17.80
C ALA A 417 11.80 -21.07 18.21
N SER A 418 11.76 -20.80 19.51
CA SER A 418 12.15 -19.50 20.05
C SER A 418 13.61 -19.21 19.67
N THR A 419 13.95 -17.94 19.42
CA THR A 419 15.32 -17.54 19.05
C THR A 419 16.36 -17.87 20.11
N ARG A 420 15.98 -17.97 21.38
CA ARG A 420 16.90 -18.39 22.47
C ARG A 420 16.90 -19.89 22.76
N SER A 421 16.13 -20.65 21.98
CA SER A 421 16.07 -22.11 22.08
C SER A 421 16.83 -22.76 20.93
N LEU A 422 17.26 -24.01 21.14
CA LEU A 422 17.86 -24.79 20.05
C LEU A 422 16.85 -24.96 18.89
N PRO A 423 17.31 -25.03 17.63
CA PRO A 423 16.41 -25.21 16.48
C PRO A 423 15.55 -26.50 16.55
N THR A 424 15.99 -27.47 17.34
CA THR A 424 15.31 -28.76 17.58
C THR A 424 14.30 -28.69 18.73
N SER A 425 14.34 -27.66 19.56
CA SER A 425 13.48 -27.43 20.71
C SER A 425 12.26 -26.60 20.31
N ARG A 426 11.32 -27.24 19.63
CA ARG A 426 10.09 -26.61 19.11
C ARG A 426 8.89 -27.02 19.96
N SER A 427 8.09 -26.05 20.38
CA SER A 427 6.83 -26.31 21.10
C SER A 427 5.74 -26.83 20.16
N ALA A 428 4.67 -27.37 20.73
CA ALA A 428 3.54 -27.85 19.96
C ALA A 428 2.20 -27.48 20.62
N ASP A 429 1.28 -26.89 19.85
CA ASP A 429 -0.07 -26.62 20.34
C ASP A 429 -1.03 -27.72 19.93
N ILE A 430 -2.10 -27.88 20.70
CA ILE A 430 -3.18 -28.83 20.50
C ILE A 430 -4.48 -28.02 20.48
N LEU A 431 -5.14 -27.94 19.33
CA LEU A 431 -6.44 -27.28 19.18
C LEU A 431 -7.55 -28.33 19.22
N VAL A 432 -8.53 -28.13 20.10
CA VAL A 432 -9.66 -29.04 20.31
C VAL A 432 -10.94 -28.44 19.74
N SER A 433 -11.76 -29.27 19.11
CA SER A 433 -13.04 -28.89 18.53
C SER A 433 -14.10 -29.93 18.85
N ASP A 434 -15.35 -29.49 19.05
CA ASP A 434 -16.51 -30.37 19.07
C ASP A 434 -16.93 -30.66 17.62
N LYS A 435 -17.14 -31.95 17.30
CA LYS A 435 -17.52 -32.38 15.95
C LYS A 435 -18.91 -31.92 15.55
N LEU A 436 -19.76 -31.52 16.51
CA LEU A 436 -21.09 -30.96 16.26
C LEU A 436 -21.15 -29.43 16.40
N GLY A 437 -20.00 -28.74 16.48
CA GLY A 437 -19.93 -27.28 16.47
C GLY A 437 -20.22 -26.61 17.82
N GLY A 438 -20.29 -27.37 18.92
CA GLY A 438 -20.38 -26.83 20.27
C GLY A 438 -19.12 -26.08 20.72
N ARG A 439 -19.29 -25.17 21.68
CA ARG A 439 -18.19 -24.34 22.19
C ARG A 439 -17.39 -25.11 23.25
N VAL A 440 -16.14 -25.46 22.92
CA VAL A 440 -15.25 -26.25 23.78
C VAL A 440 -14.63 -25.42 24.90
N THR A 441 -14.54 -26.01 26.09
CA THR A 441 -13.78 -25.51 27.24
C THR A 441 -12.89 -26.62 27.81
N VAL A 442 -11.60 -26.34 27.91
CA VAL A 442 -10.58 -27.14 28.59
C VAL A 442 -10.39 -26.61 30.00
N SER A 443 -10.28 -27.51 30.97
CA SER A 443 -10.09 -27.19 32.39
C SER A 443 -9.24 -28.24 33.09
N ALA A 444 -8.93 -28.01 34.37
CA ALA A 444 -8.21 -28.96 35.24
C ALA A 444 -6.88 -29.45 34.65
N VAL A 445 -6.15 -28.55 33.96
CA VAL A 445 -4.90 -28.87 33.29
C VAL A 445 -3.80 -29.10 34.33
N LEU A 446 -3.12 -30.23 34.19
CA LEU A 446 -2.03 -30.66 35.05
C LEU A 446 -0.90 -31.21 34.18
N SER A 447 0.33 -30.81 34.51
CA SER A 447 1.55 -31.52 34.11
C SER A 447 2.37 -31.81 35.36
N THR A 448 2.87 -33.04 35.48
CA THR A 448 3.81 -33.44 36.54
C THR A 448 5.21 -33.74 36.00
N ASP A 449 5.42 -33.61 34.69
CA ASP A 449 6.72 -33.84 34.06
C ASP A 449 7.70 -32.72 34.40
N THR A 450 8.97 -33.09 34.57
CA THR A 450 10.05 -32.15 34.94
C THR A 450 10.72 -31.49 33.75
N GLY A 451 10.57 -32.05 32.54
CA GLY A 451 11.10 -31.48 31.30
C GLY A 451 10.05 -30.71 30.50
N ALA A 452 8.87 -31.31 30.31
CA ALA A 452 7.80 -30.74 29.48
C ALA A 452 6.62 -30.20 30.30
N THR A 453 6.08 -29.07 29.87
CA THR A 453 4.89 -28.46 30.48
C THR A 453 3.68 -28.66 29.59
N LEU A 454 2.49 -28.65 30.19
CA LEU A 454 1.22 -28.58 29.48
C LEU A 454 0.45 -27.36 29.99
N THR A 455 0.17 -26.41 29.10
CA THR A 455 -0.39 -25.11 29.47
C THR A 455 -1.70 -24.80 28.72
N MET A 456 -2.70 -24.37 29.50
CA MET A 456 -3.94 -23.69 29.12
C MET A 456 -3.75 -22.36 28.41
N ALA A 457 -4.09 -22.22 27.13
CA ALA A 457 -4.27 -20.90 26.53
C ALA A 457 -5.51 -20.20 27.11
N ASN A 458 -5.32 -19.00 27.66
CA ASN A 458 -6.39 -18.24 28.31
C ASN A 458 -6.39 -16.76 27.87
N VAL A 459 -6.84 -16.53 26.63
CA VAL A 459 -6.85 -15.20 26.02
C VAL A 459 -7.68 -14.20 26.82
N ASN A 460 -7.02 -13.14 27.28
CA ASN A 460 -7.66 -11.94 27.81
C ASN A 460 -7.67 -10.85 26.74
N LEU A 461 -8.83 -10.58 26.14
CA LEU A 461 -8.96 -9.59 25.05
C LEU A 461 -8.89 -8.13 25.54
N ASN A 462 -9.09 -7.88 26.84
CA ASN A 462 -8.95 -6.55 27.48
C ASN A 462 -7.54 -6.27 28.01
N GLY A 463 -6.63 -7.21 27.84
CA GLY A 463 -5.22 -7.14 28.21
C GLY A 463 -4.50 -8.19 27.40
N TYR A 464 -4.59 -8.03 26.08
CA TYR A 464 -4.11 -8.99 25.11
C TYR A 464 -2.59 -9.06 25.14
N GLN A 465 -2.07 -10.26 25.30
CA GLN A 465 -0.66 -10.51 25.58
C GLN A 465 0.08 -10.72 24.27
N ASN A 466 0.99 -9.80 23.96
CA ASN A 466 1.70 -9.71 22.68
C ASN A 466 3.21 -9.98 22.75
N SER A 467 3.72 -10.28 23.94
CA SER A 467 5.13 -10.64 24.12
C SER A 467 5.30 -11.43 25.40
N ASP A 468 5.92 -12.61 25.30
CA ASP A 468 6.22 -13.51 26.44
C ASP A 468 7.73 -13.78 26.56
N GLY A 469 8.56 -12.81 26.12
CA GLY A 469 9.99 -12.98 25.99
C GLY A 469 10.38 -13.33 24.55
N ASP A 470 11.02 -14.48 24.36
CA ASP A 470 11.77 -14.83 23.14
C ASP A 470 10.92 -15.46 22.01
N ASP A 471 9.59 -15.33 22.11
CA ASP A 471 8.62 -15.90 21.17
C ASP A 471 8.05 -14.88 20.18
N MET A 472 8.63 -13.69 20.09
CA MET A 472 8.02 -12.56 19.36
C MET A 472 7.52 -12.95 17.95
N GLU A 473 8.31 -13.62 17.11
CA GLU A 473 7.89 -13.98 15.75
C GLU A 473 7.07 -15.28 15.69
N ASN A 474 7.17 -16.13 16.72
CA ASN A 474 6.36 -17.33 16.86
C ASN A 474 4.93 -17.01 17.38
N GLY A 475 4.78 -15.83 18.00
CA GLY A 475 3.57 -15.39 18.70
C GLY A 475 3.41 -16.03 20.07
N THR A 476 2.76 -15.31 20.99
CA THR A 476 2.42 -15.84 22.32
C THR A 476 1.36 -16.94 22.23
N LEU A 477 1.20 -17.71 23.30
CA LEU A 477 0.12 -18.69 23.39
C LEU A 477 -1.27 -18.09 23.13
N HIS A 478 -1.50 -16.85 23.57
CA HIS A 478 -2.76 -16.15 23.36
C HIS A 478 -2.97 -15.79 21.88
N GLU A 479 -1.89 -15.38 21.21
CA GLU A 479 -1.92 -15.05 19.79
C GLU A 479 -2.18 -16.26 18.92
N ARG A 480 -1.45 -17.35 19.15
CA ARG A 480 -1.65 -18.58 18.40
C ARG A 480 -3.04 -19.15 18.64
N GLN A 481 -3.62 -19.00 19.84
CA GLN A 481 -5.00 -19.43 20.11
C GLN A 481 -6.02 -18.64 19.28
N LEU A 482 -5.88 -17.32 19.20
CA LEU A 482 -6.77 -16.49 18.40
C LEU A 482 -6.64 -16.82 16.91
N ILE A 483 -5.42 -16.82 16.41
CA ILE A 483 -5.12 -17.04 14.99
C ILE A 483 -5.58 -18.43 14.57
N ARG A 484 -5.24 -19.50 15.29
CA ARG A 484 -5.59 -20.87 14.88
C ARG A 484 -7.06 -21.22 14.99
N ASN A 485 -7.81 -20.57 15.87
CA ASN A 485 -9.27 -20.76 15.93
C ASN A 485 -9.98 -20.14 14.72
N TYR A 486 -9.37 -19.11 14.14
CA TYR A 486 -10.05 -18.27 13.16
C TYR A 486 -9.31 -18.13 11.83
N ASP A 487 -8.17 -18.79 11.64
CA ASP A 487 -7.42 -18.80 10.39
C ASP A 487 -8.34 -19.13 9.23
N THR A 488 -8.26 -18.31 8.19
CA THR A 488 -9.10 -18.48 7.00
C THR A 488 -8.29 -18.99 5.81
N GLY A 489 -6.95 -18.94 5.86
CA GLY A 489 -6.09 -19.52 4.83
C GLY A 489 -4.77 -18.78 4.65
N SER A 490 -3.87 -19.38 3.87
CA SER A 490 -2.48 -18.93 3.71
C SER A 490 -2.23 -18.00 2.53
N ASP A 491 -3.28 -17.49 1.89
CA ASP A 491 -3.20 -16.68 0.67
C ASP A 491 -3.70 -15.24 0.87
N ARG A 492 -3.78 -14.76 2.11
CA ARG A 492 -4.28 -13.42 2.45
C ARG A 492 -3.82 -13.01 3.84
N MET A 493 -3.90 -11.71 4.13
CA MET A 493 -3.69 -11.20 5.48
C MET A 493 -4.96 -11.39 6.33
N ASP A 494 -4.85 -12.16 7.41
CA ASP A 494 -5.88 -12.32 8.44
C ASP A 494 -5.66 -11.33 9.58
N CYS A 495 -6.51 -10.30 9.66
CA CYS A 495 -6.37 -9.23 10.64
C CYS A 495 -7.42 -9.37 11.74
N PHE A 496 -7.01 -9.44 13.01
CA PHE A 496 -7.91 -9.60 14.15
C PHE A 496 -7.97 -8.32 14.97
N VAL A 497 -9.18 -7.88 15.33
CA VAL A 497 -9.38 -6.67 16.13
C VAL A 497 -9.79 -7.05 17.55
N VAL A 498 -8.96 -6.72 18.52
CA VAL A 498 -9.09 -7.04 19.95
C VAL A 498 -9.21 -5.77 20.80
N GLY A 499 -9.55 -5.90 22.09
CA GLY A 499 -9.73 -4.76 23.00
C GLY A 499 -8.48 -3.88 23.12
N LYS A 500 -7.52 -4.29 23.94
CA LYS A 500 -6.25 -3.56 24.11
C LYS A 500 -5.13 -4.51 24.50
N PHE A 501 -3.89 -4.12 24.22
CA PHE A 501 -2.71 -4.87 24.61
C PHE A 501 -2.35 -4.70 26.09
N LYS A 502 -1.70 -5.72 26.67
CA LYS A 502 -1.21 -5.76 28.06
C LYS A 502 0.17 -5.13 28.16
N GLY A 503 0.46 -4.44 29.27
CA GLY A 503 1.82 -4.09 29.68
C GLY A 503 2.48 -2.92 28.95
N THR A 504 2.06 -2.60 27.72
CA THR A 504 2.57 -1.46 26.95
C THR A 504 1.42 -0.55 26.56
N ALA A 505 1.23 0.53 27.32
CA ALA A 505 0.15 1.50 27.06
C ALA A 505 0.19 2.03 25.61
N SER A 506 1.36 2.04 24.96
CA SER A 506 1.60 2.49 23.60
C SER A 506 1.44 1.44 22.50
N THR A 507 1.33 0.13 22.79
CA THR A 507 1.20 -0.86 21.70
C THR A 507 -0.20 -0.78 21.09
N ARG A 508 -0.24 -0.68 19.76
CA ARG A 508 -1.46 -0.45 18.97
C ARG A 508 -1.81 -1.64 18.08
N GLY A 509 -0.81 -2.42 17.69
CA GLY A 509 -0.97 -3.66 16.94
C GLY A 509 0.24 -4.57 17.07
N ARG A 510 0.12 -5.73 16.44
CA ARG A 510 1.17 -6.73 16.30
C ARG A 510 0.98 -7.42 14.95
N SER A 511 2.07 -7.63 14.22
CA SER A 511 2.11 -8.54 13.08
C SER A 511 3.43 -9.29 13.11
N TYR A 512 3.52 -10.33 12.30
CA TYR A 512 4.68 -11.22 12.29
C TYR A 512 5.46 -11.04 11.00
N THR A 513 6.78 -10.98 11.14
CA THR A 513 7.69 -10.98 10.00
C THR A 513 7.87 -12.41 9.52
N PRO A 514 7.89 -12.67 8.19
CA PRO A 514 8.16 -14.00 7.66
C PRO A 514 9.56 -14.53 8.00
N CYS A 515 10.49 -13.65 8.38
CA CYS A 515 11.87 -13.98 8.74
C CYS A 515 12.57 -14.78 7.66
N LEU A 516 12.43 -14.39 6.39
CA LEU A 516 12.88 -15.21 5.24
C LEU A 516 14.38 -15.47 5.24
N ASN A 517 15.16 -14.67 5.97
CA ASN A 517 16.60 -14.83 6.08
C ASN A 517 17.02 -15.81 7.18
N MET A 518 16.13 -16.18 8.11
CA MET A 518 16.43 -17.11 9.22
C MET A 518 16.44 -18.58 8.76
N PRO A 519 17.08 -19.50 9.51
CA PRO A 519 16.91 -20.94 9.29
C PRO A 519 15.45 -21.37 9.45
N GLY A 520 15.02 -22.38 8.67
CA GLY A 520 13.59 -22.77 8.58
C GLY A 520 12.91 -23.13 9.90
N ASN A 521 13.64 -23.67 10.89
CA ASN A 521 13.07 -24.02 12.20
C ASN A 521 12.70 -22.80 13.06
N TYR A 522 13.25 -21.62 12.77
CA TYR A 522 12.94 -20.36 13.44
C TYR A 522 11.92 -19.52 12.66
N ARG A 523 11.58 -19.93 11.43
CA ARG A 523 10.58 -19.20 10.63
C ARG A 523 9.20 -19.49 11.17
N PRO A 524 8.36 -18.47 11.41
CA PRO A 524 6.99 -18.69 11.80
C PRO A 524 6.23 -19.39 10.67
N VAL A 525 5.20 -20.14 11.04
CA VAL A 525 4.36 -20.88 10.08
C VAL A 525 3.45 -19.94 9.30
N ALA A 526 2.96 -20.38 8.15
CA ALA A 526 2.17 -19.57 7.21
C ALA A 526 0.97 -18.89 7.88
N GLU A 527 0.27 -19.59 8.78
CA GLU A 527 -0.88 -19.06 9.52
C GLU A 527 -0.50 -17.86 10.39
N ILE A 528 0.71 -17.85 10.94
CA ILE A 528 1.21 -16.77 11.81
C ILE A 528 1.73 -15.60 10.98
N VAL A 529 2.59 -15.84 9.98
CA VAL A 529 3.20 -14.77 9.16
C VAL A 529 2.18 -13.95 8.36
N ASN A 530 1.03 -14.54 8.06
CA ASN A 530 -0.07 -13.88 7.36
C ASN A 530 -1.10 -13.26 8.31
N SER A 531 -0.79 -13.16 9.60
CA SER A 531 -1.71 -12.63 10.60
C SER A 531 -1.26 -11.28 11.14
N CYS A 532 -2.25 -10.45 11.47
CA CYS A 532 -2.07 -9.20 12.19
C CYS A 532 -3.12 -9.10 13.29
N VAL A 533 -2.76 -8.54 14.45
CA VAL A 533 -3.66 -8.26 15.57
C VAL A 533 -3.63 -6.78 15.85
N MET A 534 -4.79 -6.15 15.91
CA MET A 534 -4.97 -4.72 16.13
C MET A 534 -5.76 -4.49 17.41
N GLY A 535 -5.34 -3.55 18.24
CA GLY A 535 -6.15 -3.07 19.37
C GLY A 535 -7.23 -2.12 18.87
N VAL A 536 -8.36 -2.01 19.57
CA VAL A 536 -9.33 -0.93 19.28
C VAL A 536 -8.85 0.42 19.81
N THR A 537 -8.04 0.42 20.87
CA THR A 537 -7.51 1.63 21.50
C THR A 537 -6.12 1.40 22.10
N SER A 538 -5.38 2.49 22.28
CA SER A 538 -4.13 2.58 23.03
C SER A 538 -4.14 3.82 23.93
N SER A 539 -3.07 4.08 24.68
CA SER A 539 -2.90 5.36 25.40
C SER A 539 -2.74 6.55 24.46
N SER A 540 -2.37 6.32 23.21
CA SER A 540 -2.32 7.36 22.16
C SER A 540 -3.68 7.63 21.51
N GLY A 541 -4.74 6.93 21.95
CA GLY A 541 -6.11 7.07 21.44
C GLY A 541 -6.59 5.86 20.65
N ALA A 542 -7.75 6.04 19.99
CA ALA A 542 -8.42 5.02 19.21
C ALA A 542 -7.63 4.61 17.95
N VAL A 543 -7.55 3.30 17.68
CA VAL A 543 -6.69 2.70 16.64
C VAL A 543 -7.52 2.11 15.50
N MET A 544 -8.55 1.30 15.81
CA MET A 544 -9.44 0.66 14.82
C MET A 544 -10.84 1.28 14.85
N ASP A 545 -10.92 2.61 14.75
CA ASP A 545 -12.18 3.38 14.72
C ASP A 545 -12.56 3.85 13.30
N GLY A 546 -13.67 4.58 13.19
CA GLY A 546 -14.14 5.20 11.93
C GLY A 546 -13.60 6.61 11.65
N GLY A 547 -12.54 7.02 12.33
CA GLY A 547 -11.97 8.36 12.25
C GLY A 547 -10.54 8.42 11.71
N ASN A 548 -9.93 9.59 11.85
CA ASN A 548 -8.60 9.90 11.36
C ASN A 548 -7.49 9.75 12.42
N ASN A 549 -7.81 9.21 13.59
CA ASN A 549 -6.83 9.05 14.67
C ASN A 549 -5.90 7.86 14.38
N LEU A 550 -4.60 7.98 14.67
CA LEU A 550 -3.62 6.90 14.45
C LEU A 550 -3.75 6.24 13.05
N PRO A 551 -3.77 7.02 11.96
CA PRO A 551 -4.19 6.54 10.64
C PRO A 551 -3.28 5.44 10.09
N TYR A 552 -1.99 5.47 10.46
CA TYR A 552 -0.97 4.61 9.85
C TYR A 552 -0.66 3.35 10.65
N THR A 553 -1.30 3.12 11.80
CA THR A 553 -1.02 1.90 12.58
C THR A 553 -1.39 0.64 11.81
N PHE A 554 -2.61 0.53 11.30
CA PHE A 554 -3.01 -0.68 10.57
C PHE A 554 -2.13 -0.95 9.32
N PRO A 555 -1.84 0.05 8.47
CA PRO A 555 -0.85 -0.11 7.40
C PRO A 555 0.54 -0.53 7.87
N HIS A 556 1.03 0.02 8.99
CA HIS A 556 2.35 -0.31 9.55
C HIS A 556 2.44 -1.76 9.99
N GLU A 557 1.44 -2.26 10.70
CA GLU A 557 1.45 -3.66 11.15
C GLU A 557 1.44 -4.62 9.96
N LEU A 558 0.61 -4.37 8.93
CA LEU A 558 0.67 -5.14 7.69
C LEU A 558 2.04 -5.04 7.01
N GLY A 559 2.73 -3.91 7.17
CA GLY A 559 4.08 -3.68 6.69
C GLY A 559 5.07 -4.71 7.22
N HIS A 560 4.98 -5.14 8.49
CA HIS A 560 5.88 -6.17 9.03
C HIS A 560 5.80 -7.48 8.24
N ALA A 561 4.58 -7.94 7.94
CA ALA A 561 4.34 -9.16 7.17
C ALA A 561 4.69 -9.02 5.69
N LEU A 562 4.25 -7.92 5.07
CA LEU A 562 4.37 -7.72 3.62
C LEU A 562 5.78 -7.29 3.17
N LEU A 563 6.53 -6.62 4.05
CA LEU A 563 7.89 -6.16 3.76
C LEU A 563 8.95 -7.10 4.33
N ASP A 564 8.59 -8.05 5.20
CA ASP A 564 9.57 -8.82 5.99
C ASP A 564 10.55 -7.85 6.66
N CYS A 565 9.98 -6.94 7.46
CA CYS A 565 10.68 -5.81 8.04
C CYS A 565 10.27 -5.64 9.49
N PHE A 566 11.23 -5.55 10.41
CA PHE A 566 10.93 -5.08 11.76
C PHE A 566 10.81 -3.56 11.74
N HIS A 567 11.91 -2.83 11.91
CA HIS A 567 11.87 -1.37 11.87
C HIS A 567 13.02 -0.76 11.07
N THR A 568 12.76 0.44 10.55
CA THR A 568 13.71 1.26 9.80
C THR A 568 14.18 2.44 10.65
N SER A 569 15.35 2.98 10.32
CA SER A 569 15.91 4.16 11.00
C SER A 569 15.34 5.49 10.49
N THR A 570 14.70 5.49 9.32
CA THR A 570 14.17 6.71 8.68
C THR A 570 12.78 7.08 9.20
N ARG A 571 12.63 8.33 9.69
CA ARG A 571 11.40 8.81 10.37
C ARG A 571 10.17 8.98 9.46
N SER A 572 10.32 9.18 8.16
CA SER A 572 9.18 9.30 7.24
C SER A 572 8.65 7.95 6.74
N GLU A 573 9.43 6.88 6.90
CA GLU A 573 9.01 5.53 6.51
C GLU A 573 7.82 5.07 7.31
N LEU A 574 6.96 4.30 6.66
CA LEU A 574 5.90 3.58 7.34
C LEU A 574 6.48 2.74 8.48
N MET A 575 7.61 2.06 8.27
CA MET A 575 8.23 1.12 9.21
C MET A 575 9.20 1.76 10.21
N ALA A 576 9.14 3.08 10.44
CA ALA A 576 10.07 3.74 11.36
C ALA A 576 10.00 3.17 12.79
N GLY A 577 11.15 2.92 13.40
CA GLY A 577 11.24 2.34 14.76
C GLY A 577 10.73 3.22 15.91
N GLY A 578 10.51 4.52 15.65
CA GLY A 578 9.86 5.43 16.58
C GLY A 578 8.34 5.23 16.71
N GLY A 579 7.77 4.27 15.97
CA GLY A 579 6.34 4.01 15.91
C GLY A 579 5.60 4.96 14.96
N THR A 580 4.31 4.72 14.78
CA THR A 580 3.51 5.49 13.82
C THR A 580 3.08 6.86 14.35
N SER A 581 3.11 7.85 13.46
CA SER A 581 2.66 9.22 13.73
C SER A 581 1.18 9.24 14.16
N VAL A 582 0.89 10.02 15.19
CA VAL A 582 -0.50 10.16 15.69
C VAL A 582 -1.40 10.92 14.72
N SER A 583 -0.80 11.76 13.87
CA SER A 583 -1.45 12.59 12.87
C SER A 583 -0.84 12.38 11.47
N ALA A 584 -1.55 12.84 10.44
CA ALA A 584 -1.14 12.76 9.04
C ALA A 584 -0.08 13.79 8.59
N ALA A 585 0.90 14.12 9.44
CA ALA A 585 1.92 15.15 9.15
C ALA A 585 2.73 14.85 7.88
N VAL A 586 3.29 15.89 7.25
CA VAL A 586 4.04 15.79 5.97
C VAL A 586 5.28 14.90 6.12
N ASP A 587 6.00 15.06 7.23
CA ASP A 587 7.18 14.32 7.65
C ASP A 587 6.87 13.09 8.53
N GLY A 588 5.58 12.74 8.63
CA GLY A 588 5.12 11.57 9.38
C GLY A 588 5.53 10.25 8.74
N THR A 589 5.43 9.19 9.53
CA THR A 589 5.74 7.78 9.20
C THR A 589 4.67 7.17 8.29
N LYS A 590 4.61 7.60 7.02
CA LYS A 590 3.53 7.23 6.08
C LYS A 590 3.99 6.88 4.67
N ARG A 591 5.31 6.79 4.47
CA ARG A 591 5.92 6.57 3.15
C ARG A 591 6.34 5.12 2.93
N LEU A 592 6.27 4.68 1.68
CA LEU A 592 6.87 3.43 1.20
C LEU A 592 7.94 3.80 0.18
N CYS A 593 9.17 4.00 0.64
CA CYS A 593 10.21 4.53 -0.23
C CYS A 593 10.68 3.55 -1.31
N ASP A 594 10.96 4.11 -2.48
CA ASP A 594 11.59 3.43 -3.60
C ASP A 594 13.09 3.27 -3.40
N ASP A 595 13.72 4.14 -2.63
CA ASP A 595 15.16 4.08 -2.37
C ASP A 595 15.49 3.05 -1.30
N PRO A 596 16.72 2.48 -1.34
CA PRO A 596 17.14 1.54 -0.32
C PRO A 596 17.16 2.19 1.06
N ILE A 597 16.42 1.61 2.00
CA ILE A 597 16.44 1.96 3.40
C ILE A 597 17.08 0.84 4.21
N THR A 598 17.73 1.21 5.31
CA THR A 598 18.26 0.23 6.26
C THR A 598 17.17 -0.18 7.23
N ALA A 599 16.74 -1.43 7.09
CA ALA A 599 15.88 -2.12 8.05
C ALA A 599 16.77 -2.88 9.03
N THR A 600 16.55 -2.65 10.32
CA THR A 600 17.18 -3.42 11.39
C THR A 600 16.20 -4.51 11.80
N PHE A 601 16.61 -5.75 11.60
CA PHE A 601 16.00 -6.86 12.30
C PHE A 601 16.65 -6.83 13.67
N GLY A 602 15.85 -6.68 14.74
CA GLY A 602 16.33 -6.53 16.11
C GLY A 602 17.15 -7.73 16.57
N ASP A 603 16.68 -8.53 17.51
CA ASP A 603 17.41 -9.70 18.04
C ASP A 603 17.52 -10.89 17.05
N TYR A 604 17.66 -10.66 15.74
CA TYR A 604 17.56 -11.66 14.68
C TYR A 604 18.74 -11.60 13.69
N ASP A 605 19.81 -12.35 13.96
CA ASP A 605 20.93 -12.61 13.04
C ASP A 605 20.98 -14.10 12.63
N PRO A 606 20.56 -14.47 11.41
CA PRO A 606 20.56 -15.86 10.92
C PRO A 606 21.90 -16.59 10.97
N SER A 607 23.01 -15.85 11.06
CA SER A 607 24.37 -16.38 11.01
C SER A 607 24.96 -16.71 12.38
N LYS A 608 24.25 -16.39 13.46
CA LYS A 608 24.80 -16.46 14.83
C LYS A 608 24.19 -17.57 15.67
N ASP A 609 25.02 -18.05 16.61
CA ASP A 609 24.63 -18.99 17.65
C ASP A 609 23.89 -18.22 18.76
N PHE A 610 22.59 -18.06 18.58
CA PHE A 610 21.71 -17.23 19.42
C PHE A 610 21.67 -17.59 20.91
N VAL A 611 22.23 -18.75 21.29
CA VAL A 611 22.33 -19.19 22.68
C VAL A 611 23.37 -18.35 23.47
N ASN A 612 24.32 -17.67 22.79
CA ASN A 612 25.49 -17.06 23.46
C ASN A 612 25.80 -15.58 23.10
N ASP A 613 25.06 -14.91 22.22
CA ASP A 613 25.36 -13.51 21.82
C ASP A 613 24.31 -12.51 22.36
N PRO A 614 24.70 -11.52 23.19
CA PRO A 614 23.78 -10.53 23.74
C PRO A 614 23.36 -9.41 22.77
N ASN A 615 23.84 -9.35 21.52
CA ASN A 615 23.41 -8.34 20.53
C ASN A 615 23.32 -8.91 19.08
N PRO A 616 22.19 -9.51 18.68
CA PRO A 616 22.02 -10.20 17.40
C PRO A 616 21.46 -9.31 16.27
N THR A 617 21.83 -8.03 16.17
CA THR A 617 21.27 -7.14 15.14
C THR A 617 21.89 -7.37 13.76
N GLN A 618 21.09 -7.86 12.81
CA GLN A 618 21.39 -7.79 11.37
C GLN A 618 20.64 -6.60 10.73
N SER A 619 21.34 -5.83 9.91
CA SER A 619 20.74 -4.78 9.09
C SER A 619 20.70 -5.23 7.64
N LEU A 620 19.54 -5.08 7.00
CA LEU A 620 19.38 -5.27 5.56
C LEU A 620 19.05 -3.93 4.93
N THR A 621 19.64 -3.67 3.77
CA THR A 621 19.36 -2.46 2.99
C THR A 621 18.56 -2.84 1.76
N TYR A 622 17.33 -2.35 1.65
CA TYR A 622 16.46 -2.60 0.51
C TYR A 622 15.39 -1.52 0.37
N SER A 623 14.82 -1.42 -0.82
CA SER A 623 13.66 -0.56 -1.09
C SER A 623 12.38 -1.20 -0.53
N SER A 624 11.64 -0.50 0.34
CA SER A 624 10.36 -1.01 0.86
C SER A 624 9.37 -1.26 -0.27
N ALA A 625 9.26 -0.33 -1.22
CA ALA A 625 8.40 -0.49 -2.38
C ALA A 625 8.80 -1.75 -3.18
N ALA A 626 10.11 -1.99 -3.42
CA ALA A 626 10.58 -3.20 -4.11
C ALA A 626 10.29 -4.51 -3.37
N ARG A 627 10.37 -4.51 -2.03
CA ARG A 627 10.20 -5.71 -1.21
C ARG A 627 8.76 -6.25 -1.22
N LEU A 628 7.75 -5.37 -1.24
CA LEU A 628 6.34 -5.77 -1.43
C LEU A 628 6.11 -6.57 -2.71
N GLY A 629 6.95 -6.35 -3.73
CA GLY A 629 6.84 -7.01 -5.02
C GLY A 629 7.33 -8.46 -5.03
N THR A 630 8.19 -8.84 -4.09
CA THR A 630 9.03 -10.04 -4.16
C THR A 630 8.73 -11.07 -3.07
N ILE A 631 8.09 -10.66 -1.98
CA ILE A 631 7.77 -11.51 -0.82
C ILE A 631 6.30 -11.90 -0.81
N ASN A 632 6.02 -13.10 -0.27
CA ASN A 632 4.67 -13.55 0.07
C ASN A 632 3.66 -13.39 -1.10
N THR A 633 4.05 -13.88 -2.26
CA THR A 633 3.31 -13.70 -3.52
C THR A 633 1.89 -14.25 -3.49
N SER A 634 1.59 -15.19 -2.59
CA SER A 634 0.25 -15.77 -2.42
C SER A 634 -0.77 -14.76 -1.85
N VAL A 635 -0.33 -13.79 -1.04
CA VAL A 635 -1.19 -12.73 -0.48
C VAL A 635 -1.57 -11.69 -1.52
N PHE A 636 -0.80 -11.60 -2.61
CA PHE A 636 -1.06 -10.70 -3.70
C PHE A 636 -1.90 -11.37 -4.81
N SER A 637 -2.72 -10.57 -5.46
CA SER A 637 -3.33 -10.94 -6.75
C SER A 637 -3.08 -9.85 -7.79
N SER A 638 -3.16 -10.21 -9.07
CA SER A 638 -3.16 -9.24 -10.15
C SER A 638 -4.38 -8.33 -10.05
N TRP A 639 -4.24 -7.10 -10.56
CA TRP A 639 -5.31 -6.09 -10.58
C TRP A 639 -6.64 -6.56 -11.14
#